data_AF-A0A382P6T1-F1
#
_entry.id   AF-A0A382P6T1-F1
#
_cell.length_a   1.000
_cell.length_b   1.000
_cell.length_c   1.000
_cell.angle_alpha   90.00
_cell.angle_beta   90.00
_cell.angle_gamma   90.00
#
_symmetry.space_group_name_H-M   'P 1'
#
loop_
_entity.id
_entity.type
_entity.pdbx_description
1 polymer ?
#
loop_
_entity_poly.entity_id
_entity_poly.type
_entity_poly.pdbx_seq_one_letter_code
_entity_poly.pdbx_strand_id
1 'polypeptide(L)'
;TRKNFKITELQKLKELRKQDFDLGDFVRKELGYSGKITSHLHHLCHLASCYYPSGFNDALVISHDGIGEVDCSLMATASDGEISIFHHGNQWPNSLGLLYAAITDYLGWKYNSDEGIVMGLAPYGDDTKLVKSTEKTYRDIFREIISTNDLDYEIDRSWIAFHEVRSKWVSDKFVNTFGPRRISEGKIEEHHKHIACALQNRLEEIILSQLKDCKEKFGLKKLCFAGGIALNCSLNGKILQSGLFDEIFVPPASGDNGTAIGACYLSTKNMRSDLSTKRFDNYYIGSEFSNEIIENSLRKKNVSYSKPKNLERFVAQKLNEQKIIGWFQGGAEFGPRALGNRSILTAPFPKEMKDILN
;
A
#
# COMPACT_ATOMS: atom_id res chain seq x y z
N THR A 1 -3.04 -19.25 18.07
CA THR A 1 -2.62 -20.52 17.43
C THR A 1 -2.65 -20.31 15.92
N ARG A 2 -1.49 -20.37 15.24
CA ARG A 2 -1.38 -20.16 13.79
C ARG A 2 -2.01 -21.37 13.08
N LYS A 3 -3.20 -21.23 12.51
CA LYS A 3 -4.01 -22.36 12.01
C LYS A 3 -3.43 -23.03 10.76
N ASN A 4 -2.59 -22.34 9.99
CA ASN A 4 -2.19 -22.77 8.64
C ASN A 4 -0.79 -23.40 8.53
N PHE A 5 -0.02 -23.48 9.61
CA PHE A 5 1.31 -24.08 9.59
C PHE A 5 1.38 -25.25 10.56
N LYS A 6 1.81 -26.43 10.08
CA LYS A 6 2.19 -27.52 10.99
C LYS A 6 3.41 -27.03 11.79
N ILE A 7 3.45 -27.31 13.10
CA ILE A 7 4.53 -26.87 14.02
C ILE A 7 5.94 -27.19 13.45
N THR A 8 6.05 -28.29 12.71
CA THR A 8 7.27 -28.73 12.03
C THR A 8 7.71 -27.82 10.86
N GLU A 9 6.79 -27.20 10.12
CA GLU A 9 7.12 -26.25 9.04
C GLU A 9 7.63 -24.92 9.59
N LEU A 10 7.10 -24.46 10.73
CA LEU A 10 7.58 -23.28 11.45
C LEU A 10 8.98 -23.47 12.03
N GLN A 11 9.30 -24.67 12.54
CA GLN A 11 10.66 -25.00 12.98
C GLN A 11 11.63 -25.04 11.81
N LYS A 12 11.24 -25.66 10.68
CA LYS A 12 12.05 -25.71 9.47
C LYS A 12 12.30 -24.32 8.86
N LEU A 13 11.29 -23.44 8.85
CA LEU A 13 11.43 -22.02 8.47
C LEU A 13 12.36 -21.24 9.41
N LYS A 14 12.30 -21.51 10.73
CA LYS A 14 13.23 -20.91 11.70
C LYS A 14 14.66 -21.42 11.52
N GLU A 15 14.83 -22.71 11.20
CA GLU A 15 16.14 -23.29 10.90
C GLU A 15 16.71 -22.76 9.58
N LEU A 16 15.91 -22.64 8.52
CA LEU A 16 16.31 -22.04 7.26
C LEU A 16 16.69 -20.55 7.43
N ARG A 17 15.93 -19.77 8.21
CA ARG A 17 16.31 -18.39 8.55
C ARG A 17 17.60 -18.32 9.38
N LYS A 18 17.90 -19.33 10.21
CA LYS A 18 19.17 -19.43 10.93
C LYS A 18 20.34 -19.82 10.02
N GLN A 19 20.07 -20.51 8.91
CA GLN A 19 21.10 -21.07 8.04
C GLN A 19 21.52 -20.13 6.90
N ASP A 20 20.68 -19.17 6.48
CA ASP A 20 20.94 -18.43 5.23
C ASP A 20 21.49 -17.00 5.36
N PHE A 21 21.45 -16.34 6.53
CA PHE A 21 22.10 -15.04 6.71
C PHE A 21 22.06 -14.63 8.18
N ASP A 22 23.20 -14.58 8.89
CA ASP A 22 23.23 -13.79 10.13
C ASP A 22 23.23 -12.31 9.73
N LEU A 23 22.02 -11.77 9.57
CA LEU A 23 21.79 -10.36 9.24
C LEU A 23 22.49 -9.43 10.23
N GLY A 24 22.65 -9.87 11.49
CA GLY A 24 23.41 -9.15 12.49
C GLY A 24 24.87 -9.05 12.08
N ASP A 25 25.53 -10.18 11.82
CA ASP A 25 26.93 -10.21 11.41
C ASP A 25 27.18 -9.48 10.09
N PHE A 26 26.28 -9.61 9.11
CA PHE A 26 26.36 -8.85 7.86
C PHE A 26 26.34 -7.34 8.12
N VAL A 27 25.38 -6.84 8.91
CA VAL A 27 25.29 -5.43 9.27
C VAL A 27 26.55 -4.95 10.00
N ARG A 28 27.09 -5.76 10.92
CA ARG A 28 28.31 -5.41 11.66
C ARG A 28 29.52 -5.33 10.73
N LYS A 29 29.67 -6.30 9.83
CA LYS A 29 30.81 -6.41 8.93
C LYS A 29 30.79 -5.34 7.83
N GLU A 30 29.67 -5.17 7.15
CA GLU A 30 29.58 -4.29 5.99
C GLU A 30 29.40 -2.81 6.36
N LEU A 31 28.75 -2.52 7.49
CA LEU A 31 28.48 -1.14 7.91
C LEU A 31 29.34 -0.69 9.10
N GLY A 32 30.18 -1.56 9.67
CA GLY A 32 30.98 -1.26 10.86
C GLY A 32 30.13 -0.93 12.11
N TYR A 33 28.86 -1.37 12.14
CA TYR A 33 27.93 -0.99 13.20
C TYR A 33 28.15 -1.82 14.48
N SER A 34 28.48 -1.16 15.59
CA SER A 34 28.73 -1.80 16.89
C SER A 34 27.55 -1.73 17.86
N GLY A 35 26.48 -1.00 17.51
CA GLY A 35 25.33 -0.79 18.38
C GLY A 35 24.44 -2.01 18.57
N LYS A 36 23.36 -1.83 19.35
CA LYS A 36 22.32 -2.83 19.53
C LYS A 36 21.55 -3.01 18.22
N ILE A 37 21.32 -4.26 17.84
CA ILE A 37 20.48 -4.65 16.70
C ILE A 37 19.21 -5.26 17.29
N THR A 38 18.05 -4.81 16.84
CA THR A 38 16.75 -5.32 17.25
C THR A 38 15.90 -5.64 16.03
N SER A 39 15.14 -6.72 16.09
CA SER A 39 14.22 -7.13 15.04
C SER A 39 12.79 -7.00 15.54
N HIS A 40 11.91 -6.54 14.67
CA HIS A 40 10.49 -6.31 14.97
C HIS A 40 9.63 -7.02 13.92
N LEU A 41 8.41 -7.40 14.31
CA LEU A 41 7.47 -8.06 13.40
C LEU A 41 6.98 -7.08 12.34
N HIS A 42 6.88 -7.53 11.08
CA HIS A 42 6.53 -6.73 9.91
C HIS A 42 5.25 -5.91 10.11
N HIS A 43 4.15 -6.57 10.49
CA HIS A 43 2.89 -5.89 10.72
C HIS A 43 2.92 -4.99 11.95
N LEU A 44 3.72 -5.30 12.97
CA LEU A 44 3.89 -4.40 14.11
C LEU A 44 4.63 -3.12 13.68
N CYS A 45 5.59 -3.22 12.76
CA CYS A 45 6.22 -2.06 12.13
C CYS A 45 5.19 -1.23 11.35
N HIS A 46 4.26 -1.86 10.62
CA HIS A 46 3.16 -1.13 9.97
C HIS A 46 2.27 -0.38 10.96
N LEU A 47 1.85 -1.04 12.06
CA LEU A 47 1.04 -0.36 13.09
C LEU A 47 1.81 0.81 13.71
N ALA A 48 3.10 0.65 13.99
CA ALA A 48 3.94 1.70 14.55
C ALA A 48 4.19 2.85 13.57
N SER A 49 4.31 2.57 12.27
CA SER A 49 4.59 3.58 11.24
C SER A 49 3.39 4.51 10.99
N CYS A 50 2.18 4.10 11.36
CA CYS A 50 1.01 4.97 11.33
C CYS A 50 0.63 5.53 12.71
N TYR A 51 0.70 4.75 13.79
CA TYR A 51 0.25 5.22 15.12
C TYR A 51 1.12 6.34 15.69
N TYR A 52 2.43 6.12 15.83
CA TYR A 52 3.32 7.11 16.48
C TYR A 52 3.36 8.48 15.77
N PRO A 53 3.40 8.57 14.43
CA PRO A 53 3.36 9.86 13.73
C PRO A 53 1.96 10.46 13.56
N SER A 54 0.88 9.75 13.93
CA SER A 54 -0.50 10.25 13.77
C SER A 54 -0.82 11.43 14.70
N GLY A 55 -0.16 11.50 15.85
CA GLY A 55 -0.52 12.41 16.95
C GLY A 55 -1.81 12.04 17.68
N PHE A 56 -2.40 10.87 17.43
CA PHE A 56 -3.58 10.39 18.16
C PHE A 56 -3.17 9.75 19.49
N ASN A 57 -3.95 9.98 20.53
CA ASN A 57 -3.80 9.23 21.78
C ASN A 57 -4.46 7.86 21.63
N ASP A 58 -5.78 7.86 21.45
CA ASP A 58 -6.62 6.69 21.31
C ASP A 58 -7.01 6.46 19.84
N ALA A 59 -6.64 5.31 19.29
CA ALA A 59 -6.93 4.99 17.89
C ALA A 59 -7.16 3.48 17.68
N LEU A 60 -8.02 3.16 16.72
CA LEU A 60 -7.99 1.86 16.07
C LEU A 60 -6.79 1.87 15.12
N VAL A 61 -5.92 0.86 15.19
CA VAL A 61 -4.71 0.77 14.38
C VAL A 61 -4.73 -0.53 13.61
N ILE A 62 -4.75 -0.45 12.29
CA ILE A 62 -4.90 -1.61 11.42
C ILE A 62 -3.82 -1.58 10.34
N SER A 63 -3.32 -2.76 9.98
CA SER A 63 -2.51 -2.97 8.79
C SER A 63 -3.10 -4.06 7.91
N HIS A 64 -3.18 -3.81 6.60
CA HIS A 64 -3.47 -4.81 5.57
C HIS A 64 -2.40 -4.76 4.49
N ASP A 65 -1.73 -5.88 4.27
CA ASP A 65 -0.57 -5.96 3.38
C ASP A 65 -0.57 -7.24 2.55
N GLY A 66 0.43 -7.39 1.67
CA GLY A 66 0.65 -8.64 0.93
C GLY A 66 0.90 -9.81 1.88
N ILE A 67 2.04 -9.81 2.57
CA ILE A 67 2.39 -10.80 3.59
C ILE A 67 3.50 -10.21 4.47
N GLY A 68 3.39 -10.37 5.79
CA GLY A 68 4.50 -10.16 6.71
C GLY A 68 5.31 -11.45 6.87
N GLU A 69 5.45 -11.96 8.10
CA GLU A 69 6.09 -13.25 8.33
C GLU A 69 5.20 -14.42 7.87
N VAL A 70 3.90 -14.31 8.15
CA VAL A 70 2.84 -15.29 7.87
C VAL A 70 1.48 -14.58 7.78
N ASP A 71 1.27 -13.59 8.66
CA ASP A 71 0.06 -12.78 8.72
C ASP A 71 0.03 -11.81 7.52
N CYS A 72 -1.17 -11.49 7.04
CA CYS A 72 -1.46 -10.55 5.96
C CYS A 72 -2.19 -9.30 6.46
N SER A 73 -2.68 -9.33 7.70
CA SER A 73 -3.20 -8.17 8.40
C SER A 73 -2.99 -8.30 9.91
N LEU A 74 -3.01 -7.15 10.60
CA LEU A 74 -2.93 -7.07 12.05
C LEU A 74 -3.82 -5.91 12.52
N MET A 75 -4.62 -6.15 13.57
CA MET A 75 -5.51 -5.15 14.14
C MET A 75 -5.26 -4.99 15.64
N ALA A 76 -5.19 -3.74 16.06
CA ALA A 76 -4.89 -3.34 17.42
C ALA A 76 -5.73 -2.11 17.82
N THR A 77 -5.92 -1.96 19.11
CA THR A 77 -6.22 -0.64 19.68
C THR A 77 -4.92 -0.03 20.15
N ALA A 78 -4.83 1.29 20.18
CA ALA A 78 -3.70 1.98 20.77
C ALA A 78 -4.18 3.12 21.67
N SER A 79 -3.47 3.32 22.78
CA SER A 79 -3.76 4.32 23.82
C SER A 79 -2.47 4.63 24.56
N ASP A 80 -2.24 5.90 24.91
CA ASP A 80 -1.09 6.36 25.70
C ASP A 80 0.29 5.85 25.21
N GLY A 81 0.47 5.75 23.89
CA GLY A 81 1.73 5.28 23.29
C GLY A 81 1.93 3.76 23.33
N GLU A 82 0.90 2.99 23.69
CA GLU A 82 0.91 1.52 23.70
C GLU A 82 0.00 0.95 22.62
N ILE A 83 0.49 -0.07 21.89
CA ILE A 83 -0.26 -0.78 20.85
C ILE A 83 -0.67 -2.15 21.41
N SER A 84 -1.98 -2.36 21.55
CA SER A 84 -2.59 -3.60 22.07
C SER A 84 -3.25 -4.39 20.95
N ILE A 85 -2.58 -5.45 20.49
CA ILE A 85 -3.09 -6.35 19.44
C ILE A 85 -4.28 -7.13 19.98
N PHE A 86 -5.42 -7.04 19.30
CA PHE A 86 -6.62 -7.84 19.64
C PHE A 86 -6.97 -8.86 18.57
N HIS A 87 -6.45 -8.73 17.35
CA HIS A 87 -6.70 -9.68 16.26
C HIS A 87 -5.45 -9.86 15.40
N HIS A 88 -4.99 -11.11 15.32
CA HIS A 88 -4.02 -11.54 14.31
C HIS A 88 -4.83 -11.95 13.09
N GLY A 89 -4.86 -11.09 12.07
CA GLY A 89 -5.73 -11.26 10.93
C GLY A 89 -5.36 -12.44 10.05
N ASN A 90 -5.90 -12.42 8.82
CA ASN A 90 -5.75 -13.53 7.90
C ASN A 90 -4.28 -13.86 7.62
N GLN A 91 -3.99 -15.14 7.51
CA GLN A 91 -2.66 -15.65 7.21
C GLN A 91 -2.61 -16.12 5.77
N TRP A 92 -1.40 -16.13 5.20
CA TRP A 92 -1.14 -16.79 3.92
C TRP A 92 -1.84 -18.16 3.84
N PRO A 93 -2.56 -18.48 2.75
CA PRO A 93 -2.70 -17.73 1.50
C PRO A 93 -3.82 -16.68 1.41
N ASN A 94 -4.51 -16.39 2.51
CA ASN A 94 -5.62 -15.45 2.54
C ASN A 94 -5.13 -14.00 2.64
N SER A 95 -4.63 -13.45 1.52
CA SER A 95 -4.16 -12.08 1.41
C SER A 95 -4.94 -11.28 0.39
N LEU A 96 -5.63 -10.22 0.83
CA LEU A 96 -6.24 -9.26 -0.08
C LEU A 96 -5.20 -8.55 -0.95
N GLY A 97 -4.01 -8.25 -0.40
CA GLY A 97 -2.91 -7.63 -1.15
C GLY A 97 -2.42 -8.51 -2.28
N LEU A 98 -2.17 -9.80 -2.02
CA LEU A 98 -1.70 -10.74 -3.04
C LEU A 98 -2.80 -11.12 -4.04
N LEU A 99 -4.07 -11.14 -3.64
CA LEU A 99 -5.17 -11.26 -4.59
C LEU A 99 -5.23 -10.05 -5.53
N TYR A 100 -5.10 -8.83 -5.01
CA TYR A 100 -5.06 -7.62 -5.82
C TYR A 100 -3.88 -7.64 -6.81
N ALA A 101 -2.70 -8.08 -6.34
CA ALA A 101 -1.53 -8.30 -7.18
C ALA A 101 -1.74 -9.39 -8.24
N ALA A 102 -2.44 -10.48 -7.89
CA ALA A 102 -2.76 -11.57 -8.80
C ALA A 102 -3.67 -11.12 -9.95
N ILE A 103 -4.69 -10.32 -9.63
CA ILE A 103 -5.58 -9.75 -10.64
C ILE A 103 -4.85 -8.67 -11.46
N THR A 104 -3.94 -7.90 -10.86
CA THR A 104 -3.08 -6.96 -11.58
C THR A 104 -2.24 -7.67 -12.63
N ASP A 105 -1.62 -8.80 -12.28
CA ASP A 105 -0.90 -9.65 -13.24
C ASP A 105 -1.83 -10.21 -14.32
N TYR A 106 -3.00 -10.75 -13.94
CA TYR A 106 -3.98 -11.26 -14.90
C TYR A 106 -4.44 -10.20 -15.91
N LEU A 107 -4.57 -8.95 -15.45
CA LEU A 107 -4.89 -7.80 -16.28
C LEU A 107 -3.66 -7.25 -17.03
N GLY A 108 -2.55 -7.99 -17.09
CA GLY A 108 -1.40 -7.71 -17.94
C GLY A 108 -0.42 -6.67 -17.39
N TRP A 109 -0.60 -6.21 -16.15
CA TRP A 109 0.29 -5.26 -15.51
C TRP A 109 1.26 -5.93 -14.52
N LYS A 110 2.24 -5.18 -14.05
CA LYS A 110 3.25 -5.70 -13.14
C LYS A 110 2.69 -5.76 -11.71
N TYR A 111 2.56 -6.97 -11.19
CA TYR A 111 2.24 -7.20 -9.77
C TYR A 111 3.30 -6.54 -8.85
N ASN A 112 2.88 -6.15 -7.65
CA ASN A 112 3.62 -5.36 -6.65
C ASN A 112 4.17 -4.03 -7.19
N SER A 113 3.51 -3.40 -8.17
CA SER A 113 3.94 -2.14 -8.78
C SER A 113 2.74 -1.37 -9.35
N ASP A 114 1.89 -2.04 -10.12
CA ASP A 114 0.87 -1.40 -10.96
C ASP A 114 -0.56 -1.55 -10.41
N GLU A 115 -0.74 -1.97 -9.16
CA GLU A 115 -2.05 -2.11 -8.52
C GLU A 115 -2.86 -0.79 -8.58
N GLY A 116 -2.18 0.35 -8.54
CA GLY A 116 -2.79 1.66 -8.72
C GLY A 116 -3.50 1.85 -10.07
N ILE A 117 -3.07 1.13 -11.12
CA ILE A 117 -3.73 1.13 -12.44
C ILE A 117 -5.06 0.38 -12.36
N VAL A 118 -5.11 -0.77 -11.69
CA VAL A 118 -6.35 -1.54 -11.49
C VAL A 118 -7.35 -0.72 -10.67
N MET A 119 -6.88 -0.05 -9.62
CA MET A 119 -7.70 0.89 -8.85
C MET A 119 -8.24 2.03 -9.73
N GLY A 120 -7.42 2.59 -10.61
CA GLY A 120 -7.83 3.63 -11.56
C GLY A 120 -8.77 3.14 -12.67
N LEU A 121 -8.74 1.84 -12.98
CA LEU A 121 -9.61 1.20 -13.97
C LEU A 121 -11.00 0.87 -13.40
N ALA A 122 -11.08 0.55 -12.10
CA ALA A 122 -12.30 0.11 -11.44
C ALA A 122 -13.54 1.01 -11.68
N PRO A 123 -13.46 2.36 -11.69
CA PRO A 123 -14.62 3.22 -11.96
C PRO A 123 -15.21 3.11 -13.37
N TYR A 124 -14.49 2.48 -14.32
CA TYR A 124 -14.97 2.28 -15.69
C TYR A 124 -15.70 0.93 -15.86
N GLY A 125 -15.81 0.13 -14.79
CA GLY A 125 -16.52 -1.15 -14.81
C GLY A 125 -17.91 -1.08 -14.18
N ASP A 126 -18.61 -2.23 -14.23
CA ASP A 126 -19.91 -2.45 -13.63
C ASP A 126 -19.93 -3.92 -13.17
N ASP A 127 -19.85 -4.13 -11.86
CA ASP A 127 -19.78 -5.46 -11.26
C ASP A 127 -21.12 -6.21 -11.28
N THR A 128 -22.21 -5.55 -11.70
CA THR A 128 -23.55 -6.15 -11.85
C THR A 128 -23.75 -6.83 -13.21
N LYS A 129 -22.80 -6.68 -14.15
CA LYS A 129 -22.84 -7.38 -15.43
C LYS A 129 -22.62 -8.89 -15.27
N LEU A 130 -23.25 -9.67 -16.14
CA LEU A 130 -23.03 -11.11 -16.22
C LEU A 130 -21.66 -11.44 -16.81
N VAL A 131 -21.01 -12.46 -16.24
CA VAL A 131 -19.81 -13.06 -16.82
C VAL A 131 -20.22 -14.03 -17.91
N LYS A 132 -19.74 -13.83 -19.15
CA LYS A 132 -20.22 -14.54 -20.35
C LYS A 132 -20.24 -16.07 -20.25
N SER A 133 -19.34 -16.65 -19.46
CA SER A 133 -19.19 -18.10 -19.27
C SER A 133 -20.08 -18.67 -18.16
N THR A 134 -20.89 -17.84 -17.49
CA THR A 134 -21.69 -18.21 -16.31
C THR A 134 -23.04 -17.48 -16.29
N GLU A 135 -23.92 -17.87 -15.37
CA GLU A 135 -25.16 -17.13 -15.07
C GLU A 135 -25.00 -16.13 -13.91
N LYS A 136 -23.75 -15.86 -13.48
CA LYS A 136 -23.43 -15.03 -12.31
C LYS A 136 -22.89 -13.67 -12.73
N THR A 137 -23.11 -12.66 -11.88
CA THR A 137 -22.48 -11.36 -12.06
C THR A 137 -21.01 -11.39 -11.63
N TYR A 138 -20.21 -10.41 -12.07
CA TYR A 138 -18.83 -10.29 -11.55
C TYR A 138 -18.82 -10.14 -10.02
N ARG A 139 -19.79 -9.40 -9.45
CA ARG A 139 -19.97 -9.26 -8.00
C ARG A 139 -20.18 -10.59 -7.30
N ASP A 140 -21.08 -11.44 -7.84
CA ASP A 140 -21.36 -12.75 -7.25
C ASP A 140 -20.11 -13.63 -7.24
N ILE A 141 -19.37 -13.66 -8.36
CA ILE A 141 -18.14 -14.44 -8.45
C ILE A 141 -17.08 -13.92 -7.48
N PHE A 142 -16.91 -12.60 -7.33
CA PHE A 142 -15.93 -12.06 -6.36
C PHE A 142 -16.32 -12.30 -4.90
N ARG A 143 -17.61 -12.43 -4.58
CA ARG A 143 -18.08 -12.90 -3.27
C ARG A 143 -17.85 -14.40 -3.05
N GLU A 144 -17.79 -15.19 -4.12
CA GLU A 144 -17.38 -16.60 -4.06
C GLU A 144 -15.86 -16.75 -3.94
N ILE A 145 -15.09 -15.90 -4.62
CA ILE A 145 -13.62 -15.87 -4.50
C ILE A 145 -13.21 -15.55 -3.07
N ILE A 146 -13.92 -14.62 -2.41
CA ILE A 146 -13.60 -14.18 -1.06
C ILE A 146 -14.84 -14.27 -0.17
N SER A 147 -14.88 -15.25 0.73
CA SER A 147 -15.90 -15.33 1.78
C SER A 147 -15.45 -14.56 3.03
N THR A 148 -16.40 -14.07 3.81
CA THR A 148 -16.14 -13.28 5.04
C THR A 148 -16.70 -13.99 6.26
N ASN A 149 -15.98 -13.91 7.38
CA ASN A 149 -16.40 -14.42 8.69
C ASN A 149 -15.88 -13.50 9.80
N ASP A 150 -16.76 -12.67 10.35
CA ASP A 150 -16.41 -11.62 11.33
C ASP A 150 -15.27 -10.72 10.80
N LEU A 151 -14.18 -10.62 11.56
CA LEU A 151 -12.98 -9.86 11.20
C LEU A 151 -12.06 -10.58 10.21
N ASP A 152 -12.38 -11.82 9.83
CA ASP A 152 -11.59 -12.64 8.92
C ASP A 152 -12.26 -12.83 7.55
N TYR A 153 -11.47 -13.25 6.57
CA TYR A 153 -11.94 -13.69 5.26
C TYR A 153 -11.17 -14.92 4.75
N GLU A 154 -11.78 -15.67 3.85
CA GLU A 154 -11.14 -16.81 3.20
C GLU A 154 -11.18 -16.63 1.68
N ILE A 155 -10.03 -16.83 1.04
CA ILE A 155 -9.90 -16.84 -0.40
C ILE A 155 -10.04 -18.28 -0.88
N ASP A 156 -11.05 -18.56 -1.69
CA ASP A 156 -11.22 -19.87 -2.31
C ASP A 156 -10.04 -20.15 -3.26
N ARG A 157 -9.20 -21.08 -2.81
CA ARG A 157 -7.96 -21.49 -3.46
C ARG A 157 -8.18 -22.02 -4.86
N SER A 158 -9.38 -22.49 -5.21
CA SER A 158 -9.67 -22.94 -6.57
C SER A 158 -9.64 -21.81 -7.60
N TRP A 159 -9.65 -20.53 -7.20
CA TRP A 159 -9.56 -19.35 -8.07
C TRP A 159 -8.15 -18.77 -8.21
N ILE A 160 -7.21 -19.12 -7.34
CA ILE A 160 -5.86 -18.54 -7.28
C ILE A 160 -4.80 -19.64 -7.37
N ALA A 161 -3.59 -19.30 -7.81
CA ALA A 161 -2.50 -20.27 -7.98
C ALA A 161 -1.21 -19.89 -7.27
N PHE A 162 -1.09 -18.66 -6.76
CA PHE A 162 0.14 -18.15 -6.14
C PHE A 162 0.63 -18.95 -4.92
N HIS A 163 -0.25 -19.78 -4.35
CA HIS A 163 0.03 -20.62 -3.19
C HIS A 163 0.58 -21.99 -3.57
N GLU A 164 0.44 -22.39 -4.83
CA GLU A 164 0.94 -23.65 -5.39
C GLU A 164 2.20 -23.43 -6.23
N VAL A 165 2.17 -22.42 -7.10
CA VAL A 165 3.21 -22.18 -8.10
C VAL A 165 3.63 -20.72 -8.08
N ARG A 166 4.90 -20.45 -7.76
CA ARG A 166 5.45 -19.08 -7.62
C ARG A 166 5.28 -18.21 -8.87
N SER A 167 5.22 -18.81 -10.05
CA SER A 167 5.08 -18.12 -11.34
C SER A 167 3.64 -18.02 -11.85
N LYS A 168 2.64 -18.56 -11.13
CA LYS A 168 1.24 -18.57 -11.54
C LYS A 168 0.39 -17.87 -10.49
N TRP A 169 -0.28 -16.78 -10.87
CA TRP A 169 -1.04 -15.94 -9.93
C TRP A 169 -2.49 -16.38 -9.77
N VAL A 170 -3.20 -16.53 -10.88
CA VAL A 170 -4.60 -17.00 -10.95
C VAL A 170 -4.67 -18.44 -11.44
N SER A 171 -5.72 -19.17 -11.06
CA SER A 171 -5.90 -20.57 -11.47
C SER A 171 -6.48 -20.73 -12.88
N ASP A 172 -6.49 -21.96 -13.40
CA ASP A 172 -7.16 -22.25 -14.68
C ASP A 172 -8.67 -22.04 -14.60
N LYS A 173 -9.28 -22.24 -13.42
CA LYS A 173 -10.70 -21.90 -13.18
C LYS A 173 -10.94 -20.41 -13.46
N PHE A 174 -10.08 -19.54 -12.93
CA PHE A 174 -10.20 -18.09 -13.16
C PHE A 174 -10.10 -17.76 -14.66
N VAL A 175 -9.11 -18.33 -15.35
CA VAL A 175 -8.90 -18.11 -16.80
C VAL A 175 -10.08 -18.66 -17.63
N ASN A 176 -10.61 -19.83 -17.31
CA ASN A 176 -11.76 -20.40 -17.99
C ASN A 176 -13.04 -19.58 -17.77
N THR A 177 -13.18 -18.94 -16.61
CA THR A 177 -14.32 -18.06 -16.29
C THR A 177 -14.21 -16.71 -16.99
N PHE A 178 -13.07 -16.03 -16.87
CA PHE A 178 -12.94 -14.63 -17.29
C PHE A 178 -12.30 -14.45 -18.67
N GLY A 179 -11.70 -15.50 -19.23
CA GLY A 179 -10.93 -15.46 -20.47
C GLY A 179 -9.42 -15.43 -20.22
N PRO A 180 -8.61 -15.41 -21.30
CA PRO A 180 -7.15 -15.42 -21.19
C PRO A 180 -6.61 -14.17 -20.49
N ARG A 181 -5.44 -14.31 -19.86
CA ARG A 181 -4.67 -13.18 -19.31
C ARG A 181 -4.47 -12.10 -20.37
N ARG A 182 -4.65 -10.83 -20.00
CA ARG A 182 -4.41 -9.70 -20.92
C ARG A 182 -2.91 -9.58 -21.22
N ILE A 183 -2.58 -9.31 -22.48
CA ILE A 183 -1.22 -8.92 -22.87
C ILE A 183 -0.98 -7.47 -22.42
N SER A 184 0.21 -7.14 -21.92
CA SER A 184 0.48 -5.84 -21.28
C SER A 184 0.13 -4.63 -22.14
N GLU A 185 0.45 -4.68 -23.44
CA GLU A 185 0.11 -3.65 -24.45
C GLU A 185 -1.21 -3.94 -25.20
N GLY A 186 -1.95 -4.98 -24.80
CA GLY A 186 -3.21 -5.38 -25.40
C GLY A 186 -4.35 -4.41 -25.07
N LYS A 187 -5.39 -4.40 -25.92
CA LYS A 187 -6.58 -3.57 -25.72
C LYS A 187 -7.27 -3.89 -24.38
N ILE A 188 -7.64 -2.84 -23.65
CA ILE A 188 -8.49 -2.97 -22.46
C ILE A 188 -9.95 -3.11 -22.90
N GLU A 189 -10.45 -4.34 -22.90
CA GLU A 189 -11.87 -4.66 -23.09
C GLU A 189 -12.76 -4.39 -21.87
N GLU A 190 -14.09 -4.37 -22.07
CA GLU A 190 -15.09 -4.13 -21.01
C GLU A 190 -14.99 -5.11 -19.85
N HIS A 191 -14.75 -6.40 -20.13
CA HIS A 191 -14.68 -7.42 -19.08
C HIS A 191 -13.52 -7.15 -18.09
N HIS A 192 -12.38 -6.63 -18.57
CA HIS A 192 -11.26 -6.24 -17.71
C HIS A 192 -11.66 -5.13 -16.72
N LYS A 193 -12.46 -4.16 -17.18
CA LYS A 193 -12.99 -3.08 -16.35
C LYS A 193 -13.94 -3.62 -15.29
N HIS A 194 -14.82 -4.55 -15.66
CA HIS A 194 -15.75 -5.20 -14.73
C HIS A 194 -15.02 -6.04 -13.67
N ILE A 195 -13.93 -6.73 -14.03
CA ILE A 195 -13.06 -7.45 -13.08
C ILE A 195 -12.41 -6.49 -12.09
N ALA A 196 -11.82 -5.38 -12.58
CA ALA A 196 -11.23 -4.36 -11.71
C ALA A 196 -12.27 -3.74 -10.77
N CYS A 197 -13.48 -3.46 -11.27
CA CYS A 197 -14.60 -2.94 -10.48
C CYS A 197 -15.03 -3.92 -9.38
N ALA A 198 -15.22 -5.20 -9.72
CA ALA A 198 -15.66 -6.22 -8.77
C ALA A 198 -14.59 -6.49 -7.68
N LEU A 199 -13.31 -6.54 -8.06
CA LEU A 199 -12.20 -6.63 -7.11
C LEU A 199 -12.19 -5.45 -6.13
N GLN A 200 -12.25 -4.22 -6.66
CA GLN A 200 -12.20 -3.00 -5.84
C GLN A 200 -13.41 -2.93 -4.90
N ASN A 201 -14.61 -3.19 -5.39
CA ASN A 201 -15.82 -3.19 -4.57
C ASN A 201 -15.77 -4.26 -3.48
N ARG A 202 -15.29 -5.47 -3.80
CA ARG A 202 -15.18 -6.55 -2.81
C ARG A 202 -14.14 -6.23 -1.72
N LEU A 203 -12.99 -5.65 -2.10
CA LEU A 203 -11.99 -5.16 -1.15
C LEU A 203 -12.60 -4.14 -0.17
N GLU A 204 -13.32 -3.16 -0.71
CA GLU A 204 -13.96 -2.10 0.07
C GLU A 204 -15.07 -2.63 0.97
N GLU A 205 -15.91 -3.56 0.49
CA GLU A 205 -16.95 -4.22 1.29
C GLU A 205 -16.36 -4.93 2.51
N ILE A 206 -15.28 -5.70 2.31
CA ILE A 206 -14.63 -6.46 3.39
C ILE A 206 -14.04 -5.52 4.44
N ILE A 207 -13.25 -4.54 4.01
CA ILE A 207 -12.55 -3.64 4.95
C ILE A 207 -13.53 -2.73 5.69
N LEU A 208 -14.55 -2.19 5.00
CA LEU A 208 -15.58 -1.38 5.67
C LEU A 208 -16.38 -2.20 6.69
N SER A 209 -16.65 -3.49 6.40
CA SER A 209 -17.29 -4.38 7.37
C SER A 209 -16.41 -4.56 8.62
N GLN A 210 -15.12 -4.90 8.44
CA GLN A 210 -14.17 -5.05 9.55
C GLN A 210 -14.07 -3.78 10.41
N LEU A 211 -14.01 -2.61 9.75
CA LEU A 211 -13.96 -1.32 10.43
C LEU A 211 -15.24 -1.00 11.21
N LYS A 212 -16.41 -1.35 10.65
CA LYS A 212 -17.70 -1.20 11.32
C LYS A 212 -17.76 -2.07 12.58
N ASP A 213 -17.37 -3.33 12.49
CA ASP A 213 -17.36 -4.26 13.63
C ASP A 213 -16.40 -3.77 14.73
N CYS A 214 -15.22 -3.27 14.33
CA CYS A 214 -14.26 -2.68 15.26
C CYS A 214 -14.80 -1.39 15.91
N LYS A 215 -15.51 -0.55 15.15
CA LYS A 215 -16.14 0.66 15.67
C LYS A 215 -17.20 0.34 16.71
N GLU A 216 -18.06 -0.64 16.43
CA GLU A 216 -19.09 -1.11 17.37
C GLU A 216 -18.48 -1.71 18.64
N LYS A 217 -17.38 -2.46 18.50
CA LYS A 217 -16.70 -3.11 19.62
C LYS A 217 -15.93 -2.15 20.54
N PHE A 218 -15.21 -1.18 19.98
CA PHE A 218 -14.26 -0.34 20.73
C PHE A 218 -14.69 1.13 20.88
N GLY A 219 -15.62 1.62 20.07
CA GLY A 219 -16.08 3.01 20.14
C GLY A 219 -15.05 4.08 19.76
N LEU A 220 -13.87 3.68 19.28
CA LEU A 220 -12.76 4.59 18.95
C LEU A 220 -13.12 5.53 17.80
N LYS A 221 -12.70 6.79 17.90
CA LYS A 221 -13.05 7.87 16.96
C LYS A 221 -12.00 8.13 15.89
N LYS A 222 -10.80 7.56 16.05
CA LYS A 222 -9.65 7.79 15.18
C LYS A 222 -9.17 6.45 14.61
N LEU A 223 -8.78 6.45 13.34
CA LEU A 223 -8.22 5.28 12.65
C LEU A 223 -6.81 5.59 12.17
N CYS A 224 -5.84 4.74 12.49
CA CYS A 224 -4.54 4.68 11.84
C CYS A 224 -4.52 3.46 10.91
N PHE A 225 -4.22 3.65 9.63
CA PHE A 225 -4.25 2.57 8.64
C PHE A 225 -2.96 2.52 7.82
N ALA A 226 -2.35 1.33 7.76
CA ALA A 226 -1.08 1.06 7.08
C ALA A 226 -1.09 -0.28 6.32
N GLY A 227 0.05 -0.67 5.78
CA GLY A 227 0.21 -1.79 4.84
C GLY A 227 -0.07 -1.39 3.40
N GLY A 228 0.32 -2.22 2.44
CA GLY A 228 0.20 -1.91 1.01
C GLY A 228 -1.22 -1.58 0.56
N ILE A 229 -2.25 -2.17 1.19
CA ILE A 229 -3.66 -1.87 0.87
C ILE A 229 -4.04 -0.42 1.25
N ALA A 230 -3.41 0.17 2.28
CA ALA A 230 -3.70 1.54 2.69
C ALA A 230 -3.24 2.59 1.65
N LEU A 231 -2.48 2.21 0.61
CA LEU A 231 -2.20 3.05 -0.56
C LEU A 231 -3.39 3.17 -1.53
N ASN A 232 -4.46 2.40 -1.31
CA ASN A 232 -5.67 2.45 -2.11
C ASN A 232 -6.51 3.69 -1.74
N CYS A 233 -6.38 4.77 -2.51
CA CYS A 233 -7.06 6.03 -2.21
C CYS A 233 -8.59 5.97 -2.42
N SER A 234 -9.10 5.06 -3.26
CA SER A 234 -10.54 4.82 -3.40
C SER A 234 -11.13 4.28 -2.09
N LEU A 235 -10.49 3.27 -1.53
CA LEU A 235 -10.83 2.71 -0.23
C LEU A 235 -10.76 3.77 0.88
N ASN A 236 -9.66 4.51 0.97
CA ASN A 236 -9.51 5.56 1.98
C ASN A 236 -10.61 6.64 1.85
N GLY A 237 -11.01 6.98 0.62
CA GLY A 237 -12.13 7.87 0.35
C GLY A 237 -13.46 7.32 0.87
N LYS A 238 -13.75 6.03 0.65
CA LYS A 238 -14.96 5.39 1.18
C LYS A 238 -14.96 5.28 2.71
N ILE A 239 -13.80 5.01 3.32
CA ILE A 239 -13.64 5.03 4.79
C ILE A 239 -13.98 6.42 5.32
N LEU A 240 -13.45 7.48 4.72
CA LEU A 240 -13.76 8.85 5.14
C LEU A 240 -15.25 9.20 4.97
N GLN A 241 -15.85 8.82 3.84
CA GLN A 241 -17.27 9.05 3.56
C GLN A 241 -18.22 8.26 4.47
N SER A 242 -17.77 7.12 5.01
CA SER A 242 -18.59 6.28 5.89
C SER A 242 -18.96 6.98 7.21
N GLY A 243 -18.17 7.98 7.64
CA GLY A 243 -18.36 8.65 8.94
C GLY A 243 -18.08 7.76 10.15
N LEU A 244 -17.48 6.58 9.97
CA LEU A 244 -17.14 5.67 11.08
C LEU A 244 -16.10 6.28 12.05
N PHE A 245 -15.24 7.15 11.55
CA PHE A 245 -14.18 7.82 12.31
C PHE A 245 -14.19 9.32 12.04
N ASP A 246 -13.91 10.11 13.09
CA ASP A 246 -13.83 11.57 13.02
C ASP A 246 -12.59 12.01 12.23
N GLU A 247 -11.53 11.19 12.24
CA GLU A 247 -10.31 11.42 11.47
C GLU A 247 -9.59 10.09 11.22
N ILE A 248 -8.94 10.02 10.06
CA ILE A 248 -8.10 8.89 9.66
C ILE A 248 -6.68 9.38 9.40
N PHE A 249 -5.69 8.58 9.76
CA PHE A 249 -4.29 8.82 9.47
C PHE A 249 -3.74 7.66 8.63
N VAL A 250 -3.23 8.01 7.44
CA VAL A 250 -2.62 7.08 6.50
C VAL A 250 -1.27 7.67 6.10
N PRO A 251 -0.13 7.09 6.49
CA PRO A 251 1.18 7.65 6.15
C PRO A 251 1.42 7.53 4.63
N PRO A 252 2.07 8.50 3.96
CA PRO A 252 2.37 8.43 2.53
C PRO A 252 3.15 7.16 2.13
N ALA A 253 4.05 6.69 3.00
CA ALA A 253 4.75 5.42 2.88
C ALA A 253 4.03 4.32 3.68
N SER A 254 2.77 4.02 3.32
CA SER A 254 1.98 3.00 4.03
C SER A 254 2.43 1.56 3.74
N GLY A 255 3.06 1.30 2.60
CA GLY A 255 3.58 -0.03 2.24
C GLY A 255 4.90 -0.37 2.95
N ASP A 256 5.60 -1.38 2.45
CA ASP A 256 6.84 -1.90 3.08
C ASP A 256 7.91 -0.85 3.32
N ASN A 257 7.97 0.20 2.51
CA ASN A 257 8.86 1.34 2.72
C ASN A 257 8.64 2.01 4.09
N GLY A 258 7.42 2.05 4.63
CA GLY A 258 7.12 2.60 5.95
C GLY A 258 7.58 1.74 7.12
N THR A 259 7.88 0.45 6.91
CA THR A 259 8.26 -0.46 7.99
C THR A 259 9.58 -0.06 8.64
N ALA A 260 10.48 0.59 7.90
CA ALA A 260 11.72 1.16 8.44
C ALA A 260 11.43 2.21 9.53
N ILE A 261 10.46 3.10 9.29
CA ILE A 261 10.01 4.11 10.26
C ILE A 261 9.38 3.42 11.48
N GLY A 262 8.53 2.42 11.25
CA GLY A 262 7.91 1.63 12.31
C GLY A 262 8.95 0.94 13.21
N ALA A 263 9.95 0.30 12.61
CA ALA A 263 11.05 -0.33 13.33
C ALA A 263 11.86 0.67 14.17
N CYS A 264 12.07 1.89 13.66
CA CYS A 264 12.70 2.97 14.44
C CYS A 264 11.87 3.36 15.66
N TYR A 265 10.55 3.53 15.53
CA TYR A 265 9.67 3.84 16.65
C TYR A 265 9.64 2.72 17.70
N LEU A 266 9.50 1.47 17.28
CA LEU A 266 9.51 0.32 18.19
C LEU A 266 10.85 0.16 18.92
N SER A 267 11.96 0.36 18.21
CA SER A 267 13.29 0.35 18.83
C SER A 267 13.46 1.48 19.84
N THR A 268 12.92 2.66 19.52
CA THR A 268 12.92 3.83 20.43
C THR A 268 12.08 3.54 21.68
N LYS A 269 10.89 2.96 21.53
CA LYS A 269 10.02 2.56 22.65
C LYS A 269 10.71 1.56 23.59
N ASN A 270 11.50 0.63 23.04
CA ASN A 270 12.30 -0.29 23.85
C ASN A 270 13.46 0.38 24.62
N MET A 271 13.88 1.57 24.21
CA MET A 271 14.92 2.36 24.87
C MET A 271 14.34 3.43 25.82
N ARG A 272 13.11 3.87 25.55
CA ARG A 272 12.44 5.00 26.20
C ARG A 272 10.98 4.67 26.48
N SER A 273 10.60 4.63 27.74
CA SER A 273 9.21 4.42 28.16
C SER A 273 8.30 5.61 27.85
N ASP A 274 8.86 6.81 27.71
CA ASP A 274 8.14 8.08 27.53
C ASP A 274 7.85 8.44 26.06
N LEU A 275 8.02 7.49 25.12
CA LEU A 275 7.65 7.74 23.72
C LEU A 275 6.13 7.90 23.62
N SER A 276 5.70 9.13 23.29
CA SER A 276 4.32 9.47 22.96
C SER A 276 4.13 9.63 21.45
N THR A 277 2.87 9.64 21.01
CA THR A 277 2.56 10.02 19.64
C THR A 277 2.81 11.51 19.43
N LYS A 278 3.20 11.88 18.20
CA LYS A 278 3.35 13.27 17.79
C LYS A 278 2.99 13.39 16.33
N ARG A 279 2.11 14.34 16.00
CA ARG A 279 1.74 14.60 14.61
C ARG A 279 2.99 14.94 13.80
N PHE A 280 3.21 14.18 12.73
CA PHE A 280 4.29 14.40 11.80
C PHE A 280 3.74 14.56 10.38
N ASP A 281 3.75 15.80 9.88
CA ASP A 281 3.19 16.13 8.56
C ASP A 281 4.27 16.47 7.51
N ASN A 282 5.57 16.34 7.84
CA ASN A 282 6.66 16.66 6.91
C ASN A 282 7.28 15.41 6.27
N TYR A 283 6.86 15.08 5.06
CA TYR A 283 7.33 13.91 4.33
C TYR A 283 8.45 14.20 3.31
N TYR A 284 9.02 15.40 3.31
CA TYR A 284 10.09 15.81 2.41
C TYR A 284 11.49 15.51 3.00
N ILE A 285 11.66 14.29 3.51
CA ILE A 285 12.83 13.86 4.29
C ILE A 285 13.87 13.09 3.46
N GLY A 286 13.65 12.96 2.14
CA GLY A 286 14.58 12.30 1.24
C GLY A 286 15.73 13.20 0.80
N SER A 287 16.49 12.74 -0.19
CA SER A 287 17.67 13.46 -0.70
C SER A 287 17.35 14.89 -1.13
N GLU A 288 18.18 15.83 -0.70
CA GLU A 288 18.11 17.25 -1.03
C GLU A 288 19.40 17.69 -1.76
N PHE A 289 19.28 18.68 -2.65
CA PHE A 289 20.39 19.17 -3.46
C PHE A 289 20.45 20.69 -3.41
N SER A 290 21.63 21.24 -3.08
CA SER A 290 21.83 22.69 -3.09
C SER A 290 21.83 23.24 -4.51
N ASN A 291 21.51 24.53 -4.65
CA ASN A 291 21.59 25.23 -5.93
C ASN A 291 22.99 25.14 -6.56
N GLU A 292 24.05 25.12 -5.74
CA GLU A 292 25.43 24.95 -6.23
C GLU A 292 25.63 23.60 -6.93
N ILE A 293 25.14 22.50 -6.34
CA ILE A 293 25.21 21.16 -6.96
C ILE A 293 24.44 21.14 -8.28
N ILE A 294 23.24 21.73 -8.29
CA ILE A 294 22.39 21.81 -9.48
C ILE A 294 23.08 22.61 -10.59
N GLU A 295 23.59 23.80 -10.29
CA GLU A 295 24.27 24.67 -11.25
C GLU A 295 25.54 24.03 -11.81
N ASN A 296 26.33 23.36 -10.97
CA ASN A 296 27.51 22.63 -11.41
C ASN A 296 27.15 21.48 -12.37
N SER A 297 26.04 20.78 -12.10
CA SER A 297 25.52 19.74 -13.01
C SER A 297 25.09 20.32 -14.36
N LEU A 298 24.37 21.45 -14.35
CA LEU A 298 23.93 22.15 -15.57
C LEU A 298 25.12 22.64 -16.40
N ARG A 299 26.13 23.24 -15.76
CA ARG A 299 27.37 23.69 -16.43
C ARG A 299 28.14 22.53 -17.05
N LYS A 300 28.35 21.43 -16.31
CA LYS A 300 29.03 20.23 -16.82
C LYS A 300 28.34 19.63 -18.04
N LYS A 301 27.00 19.73 -18.10
CA LYS A 301 26.18 19.24 -19.21
C LYS A 301 25.93 20.29 -20.30
N ASN A 302 26.51 21.49 -20.21
CA ASN A 302 26.28 22.61 -21.13
C ASN A 302 24.80 22.95 -21.35
N VAL A 303 23.97 22.82 -20.30
CA VAL A 303 22.55 23.17 -20.36
C VAL A 303 22.37 24.65 -20.08
N SER A 304 21.71 25.37 -20.98
CA SER A 304 21.34 26.77 -20.77
C SER A 304 20.25 26.89 -19.71
N TYR A 305 20.41 27.80 -18.76
CA TYR A 305 19.45 28.01 -17.67
C TYR A 305 19.29 29.49 -17.32
N SER A 306 18.20 29.81 -16.62
CA SER A 306 17.95 31.13 -16.04
C SER A 306 17.43 30.98 -14.61
N LYS A 307 17.53 32.06 -13.83
CA LYS A 307 16.99 32.14 -12.47
C LYS A 307 15.92 33.24 -12.44
N PRO A 308 14.65 32.93 -12.72
CA PRO A 308 13.57 33.90 -12.62
C PRO A 308 13.53 34.52 -11.22
N LYS A 309 13.30 35.84 -11.11
CA LYS A 309 13.17 36.51 -9.80
C LYS A 309 11.98 36.00 -8.98
N ASN A 310 10.91 35.57 -9.67
CA ASN A 310 9.72 34.99 -9.08
C ASN A 310 9.41 33.70 -9.84
N LEU A 311 9.92 32.59 -9.30
CA LEU A 311 9.85 31.28 -9.95
C LEU A 311 8.40 30.78 -9.97
N GLU A 312 7.67 30.99 -8.88
CA GLU A 312 6.29 30.56 -8.70
C GLU A 312 5.37 31.20 -9.73
N ARG A 313 5.49 32.51 -9.95
CA ARG A 313 4.72 33.24 -10.97
C ARG A 313 5.10 32.79 -12.37
N PHE A 314 6.39 32.56 -12.63
CA PHE A 314 6.85 32.05 -13.93
C PHE A 314 6.25 30.67 -14.22
N VAL A 315 6.31 29.74 -13.25
CA VAL A 315 5.75 28.39 -13.34
C VAL A 315 4.24 28.44 -13.52
N ALA A 316 3.53 29.26 -12.73
CA ALA A 316 2.09 29.43 -12.85
C ALA A 316 1.68 29.95 -14.25
N GLN A 317 2.44 30.89 -14.81
CA GLN A 317 2.22 31.34 -16.18
C GLN A 317 2.46 30.21 -17.19
N LYS A 318 3.52 29.42 -17.03
CA LYS A 318 3.81 28.29 -17.92
C LYS A 318 2.76 27.19 -17.83
N LEU A 319 2.21 26.92 -16.64
CA LEU A 319 1.06 26.03 -16.48
C LEU A 319 -0.18 26.61 -17.17
N ASN A 320 -0.47 27.91 -17.03
CA ASN A 320 -1.58 28.53 -17.75
C ASN A 320 -1.42 28.49 -19.29
N GLU A 321 -0.18 28.52 -19.77
CA GLU A 321 0.20 28.27 -21.16
C GLU A 321 0.23 26.77 -21.54
N GLN A 322 -0.31 25.89 -20.67
CA GLN A 322 -0.42 24.44 -20.86
C GLN A 322 0.92 23.72 -21.07
N LYS A 323 2.00 24.27 -20.51
CA LYS A 323 3.32 23.61 -20.51
C LYS A 323 3.39 22.55 -19.43
N ILE A 324 4.08 21.46 -19.75
CA ILE A 324 4.48 20.42 -18.79
C ILE A 324 5.81 20.83 -18.16
N ILE A 325 5.86 20.79 -16.83
CA ILE A 325 7.00 21.29 -16.05
C ILE A 325 7.56 20.18 -15.19
N GLY A 326 8.81 19.81 -15.43
CA GLY A 326 9.59 19.03 -14.45
C GLY A 326 9.90 19.91 -13.24
N TRP A 327 9.42 19.51 -12.07
CA TRP A 327 9.51 20.26 -10.83
C TRP A 327 10.35 19.50 -9.81
N PHE A 328 11.50 20.09 -9.47
CA PHE A 328 12.53 19.50 -8.63
C PHE A 328 13.00 20.53 -7.60
N GLN A 329 12.63 20.34 -6.34
CA GLN A 329 12.98 21.26 -5.24
C GLN A 329 13.09 20.53 -3.90
N GLY A 330 13.86 21.07 -2.95
CA GLY A 330 13.97 20.59 -1.57
C GLY A 330 14.28 19.08 -1.43
N GLY A 331 13.98 18.54 -0.25
CA GLY A 331 14.07 17.10 0.04
C GLY A 331 13.00 16.30 -0.72
N ALA A 332 13.37 15.13 -1.24
CA ALA A 332 12.42 14.25 -1.94
C ALA A 332 11.28 13.78 -1.02
N GLU A 333 10.09 13.56 -1.57
CA GLU A 333 8.98 12.97 -0.82
C GLU A 333 9.29 11.53 -0.40
N PHE A 334 8.74 11.09 0.72
CA PHE A 334 8.77 9.69 1.14
C PHE A 334 7.44 8.99 0.82
N GLY A 335 7.47 7.94 -0.01
CA GLY A 335 6.28 7.24 -0.47
C GLY A 335 6.21 7.14 -2.00
N PRO A 336 5.18 6.49 -2.56
CA PRO A 336 5.06 6.29 -4.00
C PRO A 336 4.42 7.48 -4.75
N ARG A 337 4.01 8.53 -4.04
CA ARG A 337 3.31 9.69 -4.63
C ARG A 337 4.24 10.90 -4.65
N ALA A 338 4.31 11.55 -5.81
CA ALA A 338 4.84 12.89 -5.92
C ALA A 338 3.88 13.89 -5.23
N LEU A 339 4.40 14.76 -4.38
CA LEU A 339 3.69 15.76 -3.58
C LEU A 339 4.29 17.17 -3.77
N GLY A 340 4.96 17.42 -4.89
CA GLY A 340 5.46 18.75 -5.26
C GLY A 340 6.94 18.99 -5.02
N ASN A 341 7.76 17.97 -4.72
CA ASN A 341 9.21 18.10 -4.68
C ASN A 341 9.92 17.29 -5.77
N ARG A 342 9.34 16.18 -6.24
CA ARG A 342 9.80 15.43 -7.41
C ARG A 342 8.60 15.15 -8.32
N SER A 343 8.15 16.17 -9.05
CA SER A 343 6.85 16.14 -9.74
C SER A 343 6.95 16.51 -11.21
N ILE A 344 6.02 16.01 -12.00
CA ILE A 344 5.68 16.57 -13.30
C ILE A 344 4.40 17.38 -13.09
N LEU A 345 4.48 18.70 -13.19
CA LEU A 345 3.35 19.59 -13.06
C LEU A 345 2.73 19.84 -14.44
N THR A 346 1.42 19.75 -14.50
CA THR A 346 0.62 20.06 -15.69
C THR A 346 -0.59 20.89 -15.28
N ALA A 347 -1.14 21.62 -16.25
CA ALA A 347 -2.37 22.36 -16.03
C ALA A 347 -3.53 21.37 -15.79
N PRO A 348 -4.44 21.65 -14.83
CA PRO A 348 -5.64 20.83 -14.65
C PRO A 348 -6.70 21.09 -15.74
N PHE A 349 -6.37 21.92 -16.73
CA PHE A 349 -7.20 22.27 -17.87
C PHE A 349 -6.33 22.48 -19.13
N PRO A 350 -6.89 22.32 -20.34
CA PRO A 350 -8.20 21.71 -20.60
C PRO A 350 -8.15 20.18 -20.38
N LYS A 351 -9.27 19.48 -20.57
CA LYS A 351 -9.41 18.05 -20.24
C LYS A 351 -8.35 17.18 -20.95
N GLU A 352 -7.96 17.60 -22.14
CA GLU A 352 -7.01 16.94 -23.04
C GLU A 352 -5.58 16.90 -22.44
N MET A 353 -5.25 17.74 -21.45
CA MET A 353 -3.94 17.68 -20.78
C MET A 353 -3.66 16.33 -20.13
N LYS A 354 -4.71 15.60 -19.74
CA LYS A 354 -4.58 14.22 -19.26
C LYS A 354 -4.02 13.31 -20.35
N ASP A 355 -4.49 13.44 -21.58
CA ASP A 355 -4.11 12.58 -22.70
C ASP A 355 -2.74 12.96 -23.28
N ILE A 356 -2.30 14.21 -23.10
CA ILE A 356 -0.95 14.66 -23.49
C ILE A 356 0.10 14.15 -22.49
N LEU A 357 -0.25 14.02 -21.22
CA LEU A 357 0.65 13.56 -20.17
C LEU A 357 0.83 12.04 -20.15
N ASN A 358 -0.24 11.28 -20.44
CA ASN A 358 -0.21 9.82 -20.55
C ASN A 358 0.42 9.39 -21.88
#